data_AF-A0A3P7J9F6-F1
#
_entry.id   AF-A0A3P7J9F6-F1
#
_cell.length_a   1.000
_cell.length_b   1.000
_cell.length_c   1.000
_cell.angle_alpha   90.00
_cell.angle_beta   90.00
_cell.angle_gamma   90.00
#
_symmetry.space_group_name_H-M   'P 1'
#
loop_
_entity.id
_entity.type
_entity.pdbx_description
1 polymer ?
#
loop_
_entity_poly.entity_id
_entity_poly.type
_entity_poly.pdbx_seq_one_letter_code
_entity_poly.pdbx_strand_id
1 'polypeptide(L)'
;MFIGVFVPFFSTLRGFVADSVDYLNYYVTSLILAFFALAISAKQYFGSPIQCWVPSEFRGGWEKYAEDYCFIANSYYVPFNEEIPSDIDHRRDHISYYRWVPIMLALQAVMFFIPNWIWNMLHKQTGAYFLKILQGYTAPRSGCNATLLYLLTKAAYVVNICLQIIILNHFLGENYLQWGYEVSGKKHPFFRIRRLANLQRHTVQCVIMMNMINEKLYLFLYFWLVFILELLFLRSSIWQFFGITLHFMQECLHPDGVLLLLFVREHAGGRIAFDLISKVYAIFCENDVSVFPSFL
;
A
#
# COMPACT_ATOMS: atom_id res chain seq x y z
N MET A 1 -15.91 -32.50 -20.31
CA MET A 1 -16.85 -31.46 -19.83
C MET A 1 -16.25 -30.56 -18.73
N PHE A 2 -15.62 -31.11 -17.69
CA PHE A 2 -15.07 -30.33 -16.57
C PHE A 2 -13.99 -29.28 -16.95
N ILE A 3 -13.09 -29.58 -17.89
CA ILE A 3 -11.99 -28.66 -18.27
C ILE A 3 -12.47 -27.53 -19.20
N GLY A 4 -13.43 -27.82 -20.08
CA GLY A 4 -13.97 -26.85 -21.04
C GLY A 4 -14.86 -25.76 -20.44
N VAL A 5 -15.39 -25.97 -19.22
CA VAL A 5 -16.13 -24.94 -18.46
C VAL A 5 -15.20 -24.19 -17.50
N PHE A 6 -14.25 -24.88 -16.88
CA PHE A 6 -13.32 -24.29 -15.92
C PHE A 6 -12.33 -23.32 -16.57
N VAL A 7 -11.75 -23.64 -17.73
CA VAL A 7 -10.77 -22.76 -18.39
C VAL A 7 -11.36 -21.38 -18.77
N PRO A 8 -12.53 -21.28 -19.44
CA PRO A 8 -13.14 -19.98 -19.73
C PRO A 8 -13.70 -19.29 -18.47
N PHE A 9 -14.25 -20.03 -17.51
CA PHE A 9 -14.71 -19.45 -16.24
C PHE A 9 -13.57 -18.81 -15.45
N PHE A 10 -12.44 -19.52 -15.32
CA PHE A 10 -11.26 -19.00 -14.64
C PHE A 10 -10.56 -17.89 -15.43
N SER A 11 -10.60 -17.90 -16.77
CA SER A 11 -10.04 -16.79 -17.56
C SER A 11 -10.89 -15.51 -17.46
N THR A 12 -12.22 -15.64 -17.42
CA THR A 12 -13.15 -14.53 -17.15
C THR A 12 -13.01 -14.01 -15.72
N LEU A 13 -12.96 -14.92 -14.73
CA LEU A 13 -12.72 -14.56 -13.33
C LEU A 13 -11.35 -13.89 -13.15
N ARG A 14 -10.32 -14.38 -13.86
CA ARG A 14 -8.98 -13.76 -13.90
C ARG A 14 -9.02 -12.34 -14.44
N GLY A 15 -9.71 -12.09 -15.55
CA GLY A 15 -9.83 -10.73 -16.12
C GLY A 15 -10.53 -9.80 -15.14
N PHE A 16 -11.69 -10.21 -14.63
CA PHE A 16 -12.48 -9.45 -13.67
C PHE A 16 -11.70 -9.12 -12.38
N VAL A 17 -11.01 -10.11 -11.79
CA VAL A 17 -10.21 -9.91 -10.56
C VAL A 17 -8.96 -9.08 -10.84
N ALA A 18 -8.27 -9.29 -11.98
CA ALA A 18 -7.07 -8.52 -12.32
C ALA A 18 -7.39 -7.03 -12.49
N ASP A 19 -8.43 -6.72 -13.27
CA ASP A 19 -8.84 -5.34 -13.52
C ASP A 19 -9.34 -4.66 -12.23
N SER A 20 -9.96 -5.43 -11.32
CA SER A 20 -10.46 -4.93 -10.03
C SER A 20 -9.33 -4.60 -9.04
N VAL A 21 -8.32 -5.47 -8.91
CA VAL A 21 -7.21 -5.25 -7.95
C VAL A 21 -6.35 -4.07 -8.38
N ASP A 22 -6.09 -3.93 -9.68
CA ASP A 22 -5.34 -2.79 -10.20
C ASP A 22 -6.10 -1.48 -9.98
N TYR A 23 -7.41 -1.46 -10.28
CA TYR A 23 -8.29 -0.33 -10.02
C TYR A 23 -8.30 0.07 -8.54
N LEU A 24 -8.41 -0.90 -7.63
CA LEU A 24 -8.37 -0.65 -6.20
C LEU A 24 -7.03 -0.02 -5.77
N ASN A 25 -5.91 -0.50 -6.32
CA ASN A 25 -4.58 0.01 -6.01
C ASN A 25 -4.39 1.46 -6.48
N TYR A 26 -4.54 1.76 -7.78
CA TYR A 26 -4.20 3.11 -8.29
C TYR A 26 -5.32 4.13 -8.08
N TYR A 27 -6.59 3.75 -8.19
CA TYR A 27 -7.70 4.71 -8.18
C TYR A 27 -8.24 4.91 -6.76
N VAL A 28 -8.66 3.82 -6.12
CA VAL A 28 -9.31 3.90 -4.80
C VAL A 28 -8.31 4.35 -3.73
N THR A 29 -7.08 3.82 -3.71
CA THR A 29 -6.05 4.28 -2.76
C THR A 29 -5.70 5.75 -2.96
N SER A 30 -5.56 6.22 -4.21
CA SER A 30 -5.29 7.65 -4.49
C SER A 30 -6.44 8.54 -4.02
N LEU A 31 -7.69 8.11 -4.20
CA LEU A 31 -8.88 8.85 -3.76
C LEU A 31 -8.97 8.89 -2.22
N ILE A 32 -8.69 7.78 -1.54
CA ILE A 32 -8.64 7.71 -0.08
C ILE A 32 -7.57 8.66 0.47
N LEU A 33 -6.35 8.62 -0.09
CA LEU A 33 -5.26 9.50 0.32
C LEU A 33 -5.58 10.98 0.06
N ALA A 34 -6.16 11.29 -1.10
CA ALA A 34 -6.58 12.66 -1.43
C ALA A 34 -7.69 13.16 -0.50
N PHE A 35 -8.68 12.31 -0.18
CA PHE A 35 -9.72 12.64 0.78
C PHE A 35 -9.16 12.95 2.16
N PHE A 36 -8.24 12.13 2.66
CA PHE A 36 -7.61 12.36 3.96
C PHE A 36 -6.69 13.58 3.98
N ALA A 37 -5.95 13.83 2.89
CA ALA A 37 -5.16 15.06 2.73
C ALA A 37 -6.06 16.31 2.82
N LEU A 38 -7.21 16.30 2.15
CA LEU A 38 -8.19 17.39 2.21
C LEU A 38 -8.85 17.50 3.60
N ALA A 39 -9.21 16.38 4.23
CA ALA A 39 -9.85 16.37 5.55
C ALA A 39 -8.93 16.93 6.65
N ILE A 40 -7.65 16.53 6.66
CA ILE A 40 -6.66 17.05 7.62
C ILE A 40 -6.39 18.54 7.34
N SER A 41 -6.27 18.93 6.07
CA SER A 41 -6.12 20.34 5.69
C SER A 41 -7.30 21.16 6.20
N ALA A 42 -8.54 20.70 5.99
CA ALA A 42 -9.73 21.38 6.48
C ALA A 42 -9.72 21.55 8.01
N LYS A 43 -9.24 20.54 8.75
CA LYS A 43 -9.05 20.64 10.20
C LYS A 43 -7.94 21.62 10.61
N GLN A 44 -6.90 21.77 9.80
CA GLN A 44 -5.82 22.74 10.06
C GLN A 44 -6.25 24.18 9.78
N TYR A 45 -7.09 24.42 8.76
CA TYR A 45 -7.50 25.78 8.36
C TYR A 45 -8.74 26.29 9.10
N PHE A 46 -9.72 25.42 9.38
CA PHE A 46 -11.01 25.82 9.95
C PHE A 46 -11.24 25.31 11.38
N GLY A 47 -10.42 24.38 11.86
CA GLY A 47 -10.45 23.89 13.23
C GLY A 47 -9.37 24.54 14.10
N SER A 48 -9.46 24.35 15.41
CA SER A 48 -8.36 24.63 16.34
C SER A 48 -7.42 23.42 16.39
N PRO A 49 -6.24 23.45 15.74
CA PRO A 49 -5.31 22.31 15.71
C PRO A 49 -4.73 21.99 17.09
N ILE A 50 -4.62 23.03 17.91
CA ILE A 50 -4.10 23.04 19.26
C ILE A 50 -5.04 23.88 20.12
N GLN A 51 -5.22 23.49 21.38
CA GLN A 51 -5.88 24.34 22.38
C GLN A 51 -4.91 24.58 23.53
N CYS A 52 -4.79 25.85 23.93
CA CYS A 52 -3.83 26.26 24.95
C CYS A 52 -4.53 26.79 26.20
N TRP A 53 -3.98 26.47 27.37
CA TRP A 53 -4.40 27.05 28.63
C TRP A 53 -3.71 28.41 28.81
N VAL A 54 -4.38 29.46 28.35
CA VAL A 54 -3.90 30.85 28.35
C VAL A 54 -4.47 31.58 29.58
N PRO A 55 -3.72 32.48 30.24
CA PRO A 55 -4.24 33.16 31.44
C PRO A 55 -5.38 34.14 31.08
N SER A 56 -6.26 34.40 32.06
CA SER A 56 -7.59 35.01 31.86
C SER A 56 -7.61 36.43 31.28
N GLU A 57 -6.45 37.09 31.25
CA GLU A 57 -6.22 38.39 30.65
C GLU A 57 -6.28 38.34 29.11
N PHE A 58 -5.93 37.19 28.51
CA PHE A 58 -5.96 37.00 27.06
C PHE A 58 -7.35 36.57 26.60
N ARG A 59 -8.23 37.56 26.36
CA ARG A 59 -9.59 37.28 25.88
C ARG A 59 -9.68 37.26 24.35
N GLY A 60 -10.29 36.20 23.81
CA GLY A 60 -10.75 36.12 22.42
C GLY A 60 -9.61 36.12 21.39
N GLY A 61 -9.25 37.29 20.87
CA GLY A 61 -8.25 37.42 19.80
C GLY A 61 -6.83 37.06 20.23
N TRP A 62 -6.47 37.38 21.48
CA TRP A 62 -5.15 37.03 22.02
C TRP A 62 -4.99 35.55 22.33
N GLU A 63 -6.08 34.86 22.67
CA GLU A 63 -6.11 33.40 22.85
C GLU A 63 -5.79 32.70 21.52
N LYS A 64 -6.49 33.07 20.44
CA LYS A 64 -6.21 32.56 19.09
C LYS A 64 -4.78 32.87 18.62
N TYR A 65 -4.30 34.09 18.87
CA TYR A 65 -2.92 34.45 18.53
C TYR A 65 -1.90 33.59 19.29
N ALA A 66 -2.12 33.34 20.58
CA ALA A 66 -1.25 32.46 21.37
C ALA A 66 -1.28 31.02 20.86
N GLU A 67 -2.46 30.50 20.51
CA GLU A 67 -2.61 29.16 19.91
C GLU A 67 -1.89 29.04 18.56
N ASP A 68 -2.08 29.99 17.66
CA ASP A 68 -1.43 30.02 16.34
C ASP A 68 0.09 30.17 16.47
N TYR A 69 0.55 31.04 17.36
CA TYR A 69 1.97 31.23 17.64
C TYR A 69 2.59 29.93 18.20
N CYS A 70 1.92 29.27 19.14
CA CYS A 70 2.38 27.98 19.69
C CYS A 70 2.34 26.85 18.67
N PHE A 71 1.43 26.89 17.69
CA PHE A 71 1.35 25.90 16.62
C PHE A 71 2.44 26.07 15.56
N ILE A 72 2.84 27.31 15.24
CA ILE A 72 3.86 27.64 14.23
C ILE A 72 5.27 27.72 14.81
N ALA A 73 5.42 28.09 16.08
CA ALA A 73 6.69 28.02 16.79
C ALA A 73 7.08 26.56 17.07
N ASN A 74 8.38 26.25 17.19
CA ASN A 74 8.81 24.92 17.61
C ASN A 74 8.37 24.68 19.06
N SER A 75 7.53 23.67 19.27
CA SER A 75 7.15 23.17 20.60
C SER A 75 8.03 21.99 20.99
N TYR A 76 8.23 21.80 22.29
CA TYR A 76 8.98 20.68 22.85
C TYR A 76 8.12 19.99 23.92
N TYR A 77 8.19 18.65 23.96
CA TYR A 77 7.54 17.88 25.00
C TYR A 77 8.44 17.77 26.22
N VAL A 78 7.88 17.96 27.42
CA VAL A 78 8.57 17.72 28.70
C VAL A 78 7.68 16.81 29.55
N PRO A 79 8.17 15.66 30.04
CA PRO A 79 7.41 14.81 30.93
C PRO A 79 7.17 15.53 32.27
N PHE A 80 6.00 15.32 32.87
CA PHE A 80 5.59 16.00 34.12
C PHE A 80 6.48 15.72 35.34
N ASN A 81 7.37 14.73 35.26
CA ASN A 81 8.27 14.33 36.35
C ASN A 81 9.65 15.01 36.29
N GLU A 82 9.93 15.77 35.23
CA GLU A 82 11.24 16.43 35.03
C GLU A 82 11.10 17.96 35.15
N GLU A 83 12.14 18.59 35.69
CA GLU A 83 12.24 20.05 35.73
C GLU A 83 12.55 20.59 34.32
N ILE A 84 12.00 21.75 33.99
CA ILE A 84 12.16 22.35 32.65
C ILE A 84 13.64 22.69 32.46
N PRO A 85 14.34 22.08 31.48
CA PRO A 85 15.76 22.34 31.28
C PRO A 85 15.98 23.82 30.89
N SER A 86 16.91 24.47 31.60
CA SER A 86 17.34 25.85 31.33
C SER A 86 18.14 25.94 30.02
N ASP A 87 18.81 24.85 29.65
CA ASP A 87 19.66 24.78 28.47
C ASP A 87 18.85 24.68 27.16
N ILE A 88 19.28 25.39 26.13
CA ILE A 88 18.54 25.53 24.86
C ILE A 88 18.82 24.32 23.93
N ASP A 89 19.99 23.69 24.06
CA ASP A 89 20.43 22.61 23.17
C ASP A 89 19.85 21.21 23.51
N HIS A 90 19.27 21.04 24.70
CA HIS A 90 18.56 19.83 25.11
C HIS A 90 17.07 19.83 24.74
N ARG A 91 16.57 20.92 24.14
CA ARG A 91 15.16 21.10 23.74
C ARG A 91 14.82 20.44 22.37
N ARG A 92 15.49 19.34 22.02
CA ARG A 92 15.59 18.79 20.65
C ARG A 92 14.39 17.99 20.14
N ASP A 93 13.42 17.64 20.99
CA ASP A 93 12.22 16.91 20.55
C ASP A 93 11.16 17.88 20.02
N HIS A 94 11.41 18.39 18.82
CA HIS A 94 10.51 19.30 18.12
C HIS A 94 9.39 18.56 17.40
N ILE A 95 8.16 18.84 17.78
CA ILE A 95 6.96 18.18 17.25
C ILE A 95 6.42 18.91 15.99
N SER A 96 7.31 19.21 15.03
CA SER A 96 6.99 20.07 13.87
C SER A 96 6.46 19.32 12.64
N TYR A 97 6.36 17.99 12.67
CA TYR A 97 5.96 17.18 11.51
C TYR A 97 4.48 17.36 11.12
N TYR A 98 3.61 17.73 12.05
CA TYR A 98 2.16 17.92 11.81
C TYR A 98 1.84 18.89 10.66
N ARG A 99 2.71 19.89 10.44
CA ARG A 99 2.55 20.88 9.36
C ARG A 99 2.71 20.28 7.98
N TRP A 100 3.51 19.21 7.85
CA TRP A 100 3.86 18.58 6.59
C TRP A 100 2.96 17.40 6.23
N VAL A 101 2.11 16.94 7.15
CA VAL A 101 1.22 15.79 6.98
C VAL A 101 0.36 15.88 5.70
N PRO A 102 -0.37 16.99 5.42
CA PRO A 102 -1.24 17.02 4.24
C PRO A 102 -0.45 17.05 2.93
N ILE A 103 0.70 17.73 2.91
CA ILE A 103 1.60 17.79 1.75
C ILE A 103 2.15 16.40 1.46
N MET A 104 2.57 15.69 2.50
CA MET A 104 3.02 14.31 2.41
C MET A 104 1.92 13.41 1.84
N LEU A 105 0.71 13.41 2.41
CA LEU A 105 -0.41 12.59 1.92
C LEU A 105 -0.79 12.92 0.46
N ALA A 106 -0.76 14.19 0.06
CA ALA A 106 -1.01 14.59 -1.31
C ALA A 106 0.07 14.05 -2.28
N LEU A 107 1.34 14.10 -1.88
CA LEU A 107 2.43 13.52 -2.66
C LEU A 107 2.27 12.00 -2.79
N GLN A 108 1.90 11.31 -1.70
CA GLN A 108 1.62 9.88 -1.72
C GLN A 108 0.48 9.53 -2.69
N ALA A 109 -0.61 10.31 -2.71
CA ALA A 109 -1.71 10.12 -3.64
C ALA A 109 -1.26 10.24 -5.10
N VAL A 110 -0.42 11.24 -5.41
CA VAL A 110 0.14 11.40 -6.77
C VAL A 110 1.01 10.21 -7.15
N MET A 111 1.86 9.72 -6.24
CA MET A 111 2.72 8.57 -6.49
C MET A 111 1.94 7.29 -6.79
N PHE A 112 0.77 7.07 -6.19
CA PHE A 112 -0.12 5.94 -6.54
C PHE A 112 -0.74 6.05 -7.94
N PHE A 113 -0.94 7.26 -8.44
CA PHE A 113 -1.51 7.48 -9.77
C PHE A 113 -0.47 7.32 -10.90
N ILE A 114 0.80 7.64 -10.65
CA ILE A 114 1.87 7.69 -11.66
C ILE A 114 2.02 6.40 -12.47
N PRO A 115 2.14 5.19 -11.88
CA PRO A 115 2.43 3.99 -12.66
C PRO A 115 1.32 3.65 -13.66
N ASN A 116 0.05 3.85 -13.29
CA ASN A 116 -1.07 3.62 -14.19
C ASN A 116 -1.15 4.67 -15.30
N TRP A 117 -0.82 5.92 -14.98
CA TRP A 117 -0.76 6.98 -15.98
C TRP A 117 0.32 6.71 -17.04
N ILE A 118 1.50 6.25 -16.61
CA ILE A 118 2.59 5.83 -17.50
C ILE A 118 2.15 4.65 -18.38
N TRP A 119 1.54 3.62 -17.78
CA TRP A 119 0.99 2.48 -18.53
C TRP A 119 -0.01 2.94 -19.61
N ASN A 120 -0.95 3.81 -19.24
CA ASN A 120 -1.97 4.35 -20.13
C ASN A 120 -1.40 5.15 -21.31
N MET A 121 -0.29 5.85 -21.08
CA MET A 121 0.40 6.57 -22.13
C MET A 121 1.14 5.62 -23.08
N LEU A 122 1.88 4.65 -22.52
CA LEU A 122 2.71 3.74 -23.30
C LEU A 122 1.88 2.73 -24.11
N HIS A 123 0.82 2.15 -23.53
CA HIS A 123 -0.01 1.18 -24.28
C HIS A 123 -0.78 1.84 -25.44
N LYS A 124 -1.16 3.12 -25.32
CA LYS A 124 -1.84 3.87 -26.40
C LYS A 124 -0.90 4.06 -27.59
N GLN A 125 0.37 4.36 -27.33
CA GLN A 125 1.38 4.42 -28.37
C GLN A 125 1.52 3.05 -29.05
N THR A 126 1.66 1.96 -28.28
CA THR A 126 1.75 0.59 -28.82
C THR A 126 0.54 0.20 -29.68
N GLY A 127 -0.68 0.55 -29.28
CA GLY A 127 -1.89 0.30 -30.06
C GLY A 127 -1.94 1.05 -31.40
N ALA A 128 -1.43 2.30 -31.44
CA ALA A 128 -1.33 3.07 -32.68
C ALA A 128 -0.29 2.48 -33.66
N TYR A 129 0.81 1.89 -33.15
CA TYR A 129 1.76 1.15 -33.97
C TYR A 129 1.14 -0.14 -34.53
N PHE A 130 0.32 -0.85 -33.76
CA PHE A 130 -0.37 -2.06 -34.22
C PHE A 130 -1.35 -1.78 -35.39
N LEU A 131 -2.10 -0.67 -35.33
CA LEU A 131 -2.97 -0.24 -36.43
C LEU A 131 -2.19 0.07 -37.71
N LYS A 132 -1.00 0.66 -37.60
CA LYS A 132 -0.11 0.91 -38.76
C LYS A 132 0.45 -0.39 -39.36
N ILE A 133 0.69 -1.41 -38.55
CA ILE A 133 1.10 -2.75 -39.02
C ILE A 133 -0.02 -3.43 -39.81
N LEU A 134 -1.27 -3.36 -39.34
CA LEU A 134 -2.43 -3.90 -40.08
C LEU A 134 -2.64 -3.22 -41.45
N GLN A 135 -2.17 -1.97 -41.61
CA GLN A 135 -2.18 -1.24 -42.88
C GLN A 135 -0.98 -1.56 -43.80
N GLY A 136 -0.18 -2.58 -43.50
CA GLY A 136 0.85 -3.10 -44.41
C GLY A 136 2.25 -2.49 -44.25
N TYR A 137 2.51 -1.69 -43.20
CA TYR A 137 3.87 -1.26 -42.87
C TYR A 137 4.64 -2.37 -42.14
N THR A 138 5.78 -2.79 -42.70
CA THR A 138 6.68 -3.77 -42.08
C THR A 138 7.38 -3.17 -40.85
N ALA A 139 7.14 -3.75 -39.67
CA ALA A 139 7.81 -3.38 -38.43
C ALA A 139 8.40 -4.62 -37.73
N PRO A 140 9.53 -4.50 -37.02
CA PRO A 140 10.18 -5.62 -36.33
C PRO A 140 9.33 -6.17 -35.17
N ARG A 141 9.51 -7.47 -34.86
CA ARG A 141 8.79 -8.26 -33.84
C ARG A 141 8.66 -7.51 -32.50
N SER A 142 7.47 -6.97 -32.21
CA SER A 142 7.16 -6.11 -31.04
C SER A 142 6.40 -6.84 -29.90
N GLY A 143 6.21 -8.15 -29.99
CA GLY A 143 5.43 -8.92 -29.00
C GLY A 143 6.06 -9.01 -27.60
N CYS A 144 7.39 -9.13 -27.51
CA CYS A 144 8.11 -9.22 -26.22
C CYS A 144 8.12 -7.90 -25.43
N ASN A 145 7.95 -6.76 -26.10
CA ASN A 145 8.00 -5.45 -25.44
C ASN A 145 6.74 -5.16 -24.62
N ALA A 146 5.57 -5.64 -25.06
CA ALA A 146 4.30 -5.41 -24.37
C ALA A 146 4.16 -6.26 -23.10
N THR A 147 4.59 -7.52 -23.13
CA THR A 147 4.62 -8.39 -21.95
C THR A 147 5.64 -7.90 -20.92
N LEU A 148 6.84 -7.49 -21.37
CA LEU A 148 7.84 -6.86 -20.52
C LEU A 148 7.31 -5.57 -19.88
N LEU A 149 6.64 -4.70 -20.65
CA LEU A 149 6.04 -3.47 -20.14
C LEU A 149 4.97 -3.73 -19.08
N TYR A 150 4.15 -4.77 -19.26
CA TYR A 150 3.15 -5.17 -18.27
C TYR A 150 3.81 -5.64 -16.96
N LEU A 151 4.83 -6.50 -17.06
CA LEU A 151 5.58 -6.99 -15.89
C LEU A 151 6.28 -5.83 -15.15
N LEU A 152 6.89 -4.90 -15.87
CA LEU A 152 7.50 -3.69 -15.30
C LEU A 152 6.47 -2.82 -14.57
N THR A 153 5.27 -2.67 -15.13
CA THR A 153 4.18 -1.92 -14.48
C THR A 153 3.73 -2.60 -13.18
N LYS A 154 3.67 -3.94 -13.16
CA LYS A 154 3.35 -4.69 -11.93
C LYS A 154 4.45 -4.59 -10.88
N ALA A 155 5.71 -4.68 -11.29
CA ALA A 155 6.85 -4.46 -10.39
C ALA A 155 6.81 -3.03 -9.82
N ALA A 156 6.52 -2.03 -10.65
CA ALA A 156 6.38 -0.64 -10.21
C ALA A 156 5.26 -0.44 -9.17
N TYR A 157 4.13 -1.16 -9.27
CA TYR A 157 3.08 -1.10 -8.25
C TYR A 157 3.56 -1.65 -6.90
N VAL A 158 4.26 -2.78 -6.89
CA VAL A 158 4.80 -3.38 -5.64
C VAL A 158 5.87 -2.47 -5.03
N VAL A 159 6.81 -1.99 -5.85
CA VAL A 159 7.85 -1.05 -5.41
C VAL A 159 7.24 0.23 -4.84
N ASN A 160 6.19 0.75 -5.47
CA ASN A 160 5.49 1.94 -4.97
C ASN A 160 4.88 1.67 -3.60
N ILE A 161 4.14 0.57 -3.39
CA ILE A 161 3.56 0.26 -2.07
C ILE A 161 4.64 0.12 -1.00
N CYS A 162 5.74 -0.58 -1.28
CA CYS A 162 6.87 -0.70 -0.35
C CYS A 162 7.45 0.66 0.01
N LEU A 163 7.66 1.53 -0.99
CA LEU A 163 8.15 2.88 -0.78
C LEU A 163 7.19 3.72 0.09
N GLN A 164 5.88 3.60 -0.12
CA GLN A 164 4.87 4.31 0.66
C GLN A 164 4.86 3.87 2.13
N ILE A 165 5.03 2.58 2.39
CA ILE A 165 5.18 2.04 3.76
C ILE A 165 6.46 2.56 4.42
N ILE A 166 7.57 2.61 3.67
CA ILE A 166 8.85 3.16 4.18
C ILE A 166 8.72 4.65 4.50
N ILE A 167 8.11 5.45 3.62
CA ILE A 167 7.89 6.88 3.84
C ILE A 167 7.04 7.08 5.10
N LEU A 168 5.97 6.28 5.27
CA LEU A 168 5.12 6.35 6.45
C LEU A 168 5.90 6.05 7.73
N ASN A 169 6.69 4.97 7.74
CA ASN A 169 7.51 4.60 8.91
C ASN A 169 8.56 5.67 9.24
N HIS A 170 9.23 6.22 8.23
CA HIS A 170 10.24 7.26 8.43
C HIS A 170 9.61 8.55 8.99
N PHE A 171 8.42 8.91 8.51
CA PHE A 171 7.75 10.16 8.89
C PHE A 171 7.19 10.14 10.32
N LEU A 172 6.72 8.98 10.82
CA LEU A 172 6.25 8.85 12.21
C LEU A 172 7.39 8.58 13.22
N GLY A 173 8.63 8.34 12.79
CA GLY A 173 9.80 8.32 13.67
C GLY A 173 9.93 7.11 14.62
N GLU A 174 9.08 6.09 14.49
CA GLU A 174 9.22 4.82 15.25
C GLU A 174 9.21 3.59 14.32
N ASN A 175 9.76 2.47 14.81
CA ASN A 175 9.73 1.17 14.15
C ASN A 175 8.32 0.53 14.26
N TYR A 176 7.32 1.07 13.56
CA TYR A 176 5.93 0.60 13.60
C TYR A 176 5.73 -0.85 13.12
N LEU A 177 6.69 -1.44 12.39
CA LEU A 177 6.69 -2.87 12.02
C LEU A 177 6.62 -3.80 13.25
N GLN A 178 7.08 -3.34 14.42
CA GLN A 178 7.02 -4.07 15.70
C GLN A 178 5.83 -3.63 16.59
N TRP A 179 5.34 -2.40 16.39
CA TRP A 179 4.30 -1.78 17.22
C TRP A 179 2.92 -2.43 17.06
N GLY A 180 2.55 -2.92 15.87
CA GLY A 180 1.25 -3.57 15.63
C GLY A 180 0.99 -4.82 16.50
N TYR A 181 2.05 -5.52 16.93
CA TYR A 181 1.96 -6.66 17.86
C TYR A 181 2.05 -6.24 19.34
N GLU A 182 2.62 -5.07 19.65
CA GLU A 182 2.87 -4.62 21.04
C GLU A 182 1.73 -3.79 21.66
N VAL A 183 0.72 -3.40 20.89
CA VAL A 183 -0.42 -2.59 21.38
C VAL A 183 -1.41 -3.38 22.27
N SER A 184 -1.21 -4.69 22.48
CA SER A 184 -2.04 -5.48 23.42
C SER A 184 -1.70 -5.25 24.91
N GLY A 185 -0.62 -4.52 25.24
CA GLY A 185 -0.01 -4.62 26.58
C GLY A 185 0.22 -3.38 27.43
N LYS A 186 -0.06 -2.14 27.00
CA LYS A 186 0.34 -0.95 27.80
C LYS A 186 -0.84 -0.06 28.21
N LYS A 187 -1.04 0.05 29.54
CA LYS A 187 -1.93 1.03 30.18
C LYS A 187 -1.35 2.44 30.02
N HIS A 188 -2.15 3.36 29.48
CA HIS A 188 -1.79 4.78 29.40
C HIS A 188 -1.69 5.41 30.81
N PRO A 189 -0.68 6.27 31.08
CA PRO A 189 -0.58 6.98 32.35
C PRO A 189 -1.62 8.10 32.46
N PHE A 190 -2.25 8.19 33.62
CA PHE A 190 -3.21 9.22 34.01
C PHE A 190 -2.54 10.61 34.17
N PHE A 191 -3.21 11.63 33.65
CA PHE A 191 -2.83 13.04 33.67
C PHE A 191 -3.11 13.68 35.06
N ARG A 192 -2.13 14.35 35.67
CA ARG A 192 -2.33 15.19 36.89
C ARG A 192 -1.85 16.63 36.64
N ILE A 193 -2.67 17.59 37.04
CA ILE A 193 -2.45 19.04 36.86
C ILE A 193 -1.70 19.61 38.09
N ARG A 194 -0.64 20.41 37.88
CA ARG A 194 0.00 21.25 38.91
C ARG A 194 -0.23 22.73 38.58
N ARG A 195 -0.42 23.59 39.60
CA ARG A 195 -0.34 25.05 39.48
C ARG A 195 0.96 25.54 40.12
N LEU A 196 1.82 26.26 39.39
CA LEU A 196 2.95 27.00 39.98
C LEU A 196 3.16 28.36 39.30
N ALA A 197 3.62 29.32 40.09
CA ALA A 197 3.67 30.76 39.82
C ALA A 197 5.08 31.27 39.40
N ASN A 198 5.07 32.08 38.34
CA ASN A 198 5.91 33.21 37.89
C ASN A 198 7.46 33.25 38.06
N LEU A 199 8.14 33.27 36.90
CA LEU A 199 9.08 34.32 36.47
C LEU A 199 8.70 34.64 35.00
N GLN A 200 8.52 35.90 34.60
CA GLN A 200 7.80 36.31 33.36
C GLN A 200 8.46 35.86 32.04
N ARG A 201 8.26 34.59 31.67
CA ARG A 201 8.06 34.06 30.32
C ARG A 201 6.75 33.29 30.40
N HIS A 202 5.71 33.74 29.72
CA HIS A 202 4.43 33.03 29.75
C HIS A 202 4.59 31.66 29.08
N THR A 203 4.70 30.60 29.87
CA THR A 203 4.63 29.23 29.39
C THR A 203 3.16 28.82 29.41
N VAL A 204 2.61 28.52 28.23
CA VAL A 204 1.24 28.07 28.07
C VAL A 204 1.24 26.56 27.89
N GLN A 205 0.34 25.86 28.57
CA GLN A 205 0.19 24.42 28.43
C GLN A 205 -0.79 24.15 27.29
N CYS A 206 -0.38 23.41 26.27
CA CYS A 206 -1.21 23.16 25.10
C CYS A 206 -1.46 21.66 24.90
N VAL A 207 -2.65 21.32 24.40
CA VAL A 207 -3.04 19.96 24.04
C VAL A 207 -3.20 19.87 22.52
N ILE A 208 -2.43 18.99 21.89
CA ILE A 208 -2.44 18.80 20.43
C ILE A 208 -3.55 17.81 20.07
N MET A 209 -4.72 18.33 19.67
CA MET A 209 -5.87 17.50 19.28
C MET A 209 -5.61 16.73 17.98
N MET A 210 -4.79 17.29 17.08
CA MET A 210 -4.36 16.66 15.82
C MET A 210 -3.70 15.29 16.02
N ASN A 211 -3.01 15.08 17.15
CA ASN A 211 -2.28 13.85 17.41
C ASN A 211 -3.20 12.62 17.40
N MET A 212 -4.36 12.73 18.08
CA MET A 212 -5.31 11.63 18.19
C MET A 212 -5.93 11.26 16.83
N ILE A 213 -6.20 12.25 15.97
CA ILE A 213 -6.72 12.02 14.62
C ILE A 213 -5.67 11.32 13.76
N ASN A 214 -4.44 11.81 13.82
CA ASN A 214 -3.33 11.30 13.02
C ASN A 214 -3.00 9.84 13.37
N GLU A 215 -2.94 9.49 14.66
CA GLU A 215 -2.70 8.12 15.10
C GLU A 215 -3.70 7.13 14.48
N LYS A 216 -5.00 7.46 14.47
CA LYS A 216 -6.03 6.58 13.91
C LYS A 216 -6.00 6.53 12.39
N LEU A 217 -5.72 7.65 11.74
CA LEU A 217 -5.59 7.74 10.30
C LEU A 217 -4.42 6.91 9.78
N TYR A 218 -3.25 7.01 10.43
CA TYR A 218 -2.07 6.26 10.02
C TYR A 218 -2.22 4.76 10.26
N LEU A 219 -2.86 4.35 11.35
CA LEU A 219 -3.26 2.98 11.58
C LEU A 219 -4.15 2.43 10.45
N PHE A 220 -5.18 3.20 10.07
CA PHE A 220 -6.05 2.83 8.96
C PHE A 220 -5.28 2.69 7.64
N LEU A 221 -4.45 3.68 7.29
CA LEU A 221 -3.66 3.66 6.06
C LEU A 221 -2.67 2.51 6.03
N TYR A 222 -2.03 2.18 7.16
CA TYR A 222 -1.12 1.04 7.26
C TYR A 222 -1.83 -0.27 6.93
N PHE A 223 -2.95 -0.56 7.60
CA PHE A 223 -3.72 -1.78 7.33
C PHE A 223 -4.27 -1.81 5.90
N TRP A 224 -4.68 -0.65 5.36
CA TRP A 224 -5.11 -0.54 3.97
C TRP A 224 -3.99 -0.90 2.99
N LEU A 225 -2.78 -0.36 3.17
CA LEU A 225 -1.63 -0.64 2.30
C LEU A 225 -1.17 -2.10 2.38
N VAL A 226 -1.16 -2.68 3.58
CA VAL A 226 -0.87 -4.12 3.77
C VAL A 226 -1.94 -4.97 3.09
N PHE A 227 -3.22 -4.64 3.23
CA PHE A 227 -4.30 -5.35 2.55
C PHE A 227 -4.14 -5.33 1.01
N ILE A 228 -3.79 -4.19 0.42
CA ILE A 228 -3.52 -4.11 -1.02
C ILE A 228 -2.29 -4.95 -1.42
N LEU A 229 -1.24 -4.94 -0.60
CA LEU A 229 -0.04 -5.74 -0.84
C LEU A 229 -0.38 -7.25 -0.84
N GLU A 230 -1.16 -7.70 0.14
CA GLU A 230 -1.63 -9.09 0.22
C GLU A 230 -2.48 -9.47 -1.00
N LEU A 231 -3.41 -8.60 -1.44
CA LEU A 231 -4.20 -8.85 -2.65
C LEU A 231 -3.32 -8.97 -3.91
N LEU A 232 -2.27 -8.14 -4.02
CA LEU A 232 -1.32 -8.21 -5.14
C LEU A 232 -0.45 -9.46 -5.08
N PHE A 233 -0.05 -9.89 -3.88
CA PHE A 233 0.70 -11.12 -3.68
C PHE A 233 -0.13 -12.36 -4.01
N LEU A 234 -1.35 -12.44 -3.46
CA LEU A 234 -2.32 -13.49 -3.78
C LEU A 234 -2.58 -13.58 -5.29
N ARG A 235 -2.74 -12.43 -5.96
CA ARG A 235 -2.83 -12.36 -7.43
C ARG A 235 -1.61 -12.99 -8.11
N SER A 236 -0.39 -12.67 -7.67
CA SER A 236 0.85 -13.19 -8.26
C SER A 236 1.00 -14.70 -8.06
N SER A 237 0.68 -15.19 -6.87
CA SER A 237 0.75 -16.63 -6.55
C SER A 237 -0.30 -17.43 -7.33
N ILE A 238 -1.52 -16.90 -7.47
CA ILE A 238 -2.55 -17.50 -8.33
C ILE A 238 -2.07 -17.54 -9.78
N TRP A 239 -1.38 -16.49 -10.26
CA TRP A 239 -0.84 -16.45 -11.61
C TRP A 239 0.24 -17.51 -11.87
N GLN A 240 1.16 -17.71 -10.92
CA GLN A 240 2.18 -18.76 -10.99
C GLN A 240 1.56 -20.16 -11.00
N PHE A 241 0.63 -20.42 -10.08
CA PHE A 241 -0.04 -21.71 -9.98
C PHE A 241 -0.83 -22.08 -11.25
N PHE A 242 -1.61 -21.14 -11.77
CA PHE A 242 -2.33 -21.34 -13.03
C PHE A 242 -1.37 -21.45 -14.23
N GLY A 243 -0.29 -20.66 -14.26
CA GLY A 243 0.72 -20.73 -15.31
C GLY A 243 1.37 -22.10 -15.41
N ILE A 244 1.79 -22.68 -14.27
CA ILE A 244 2.37 -24.03 -14.19
C ILE A 244 1.35 -25.08 -14.64
N THR A 245 0.09 -24.97 -14.22
CA THR A 245 -0.96 -25.91 -14.60
C THR A 245 -1.24 -25.87 -16.11
N LEU A 246 -1.22 -24.67 -16.72
CA LEU A 246 -1.47 -24.48 -18.15
C LEU A 246 -0.26 -24.93 -18.99
N HIS A 247 0.95 -24.67 -18.51
CA HIS A 247 2.20 -25.17 -19.10
C HIS A 247 2.26 -26.70 -19.08
N PHE A 248 1.95 -27.33 -17.94
CA PHE A 248 1.82 -28.78 -17.81
C PHE A 248 0.83 -29.37 -18.82
N MET A 249 -0.33 -28.73 -18.99
CA MET A 249 -1.37 -29.17 -19.92
C MET A 249 -0.97 -29.02 -21.40
N GLN A 250 -0.17 -28.00 -21.74
CA GLN A 250 0.24 -27.72 -23.12
C GLN A 250 1.50 -28.46 -23.56
N GLU A 251 2.53 -28.50 -22.73
CA GLU A 251 3.85 -29.08 -23.07
C GLU A 251 3.91 -30.58 -22.75
N CYS A 252 3.35 -31.00 -21.61
CA CYS A 252 3.54 -32.35 -21.11
C CYS A 252 2.37 -33.28 -21.44
N LEU A 253 1.13 -32.80 -21.25
CA LEU A 253 -0.05 -33.63 -21.42
C LEU A 253 -0.64 -33.58 -22.83
N HIS A 254 -0.55 -32.44 -23.51
CA HIS A 254 -1.17 -32.17 -24.82
C HIS A 254 -2.71 -32.44 -24.81
N PRO A 255 -3.47 -31.98 -25.81
CA PRO A 255 -4.92 -32.27 -25.89
C PRO A 255 -5.24 -33.77 -25.93
N ASP A 256 -4.34 -34.59 -26.48
CA ASP A 256 -4.52 -36.04 -26.61
C ASP A 256 -4.33 -36.78 -25.28
N GLY A 257 -3.38 -36.37 -24.43
CA GLY A 257 -3.20 -36.97 -23.10
C GLY A 257 -4.33 -36.62 -22.14
N VAL A 258 -4.95 -35.44 -22.31
CA VAL A 258 -6.18 -35.08 -21.58
C VAL A 258 -7.34 -36.00 -21.97
N LEU A 259 -7.48 -36.32 -23.26
CA LEU A 259 -8.50 -37.25 -23.75
C LEU A 259 -8.26 -38.67 -23.22
N LEU A 260 -7.00 -39.12 -23.19
CA LEU A 260 -6.61 -40.41 -22.64
C LEU A 260 -6.97 -40.51 -21.15
N LEU A 261 -6.68 -39.48 -20.35
CA LEU A 261 -7.03 -39.43 -18.93
C LEU A 261 -8.55 -39.40 -18.69
N LEU A 262 -9.32 -38.77 -19.57
CA LEU A 262 -10.77 -38.84 -19.54
C LEU A 262 -11.27 -40.25 -19.81
N PHE A 263 -10.68 -40.94 -20.80
CA PHE A 263 -11.03 -42.32 -21.11
C PHE A 263 -10.72 -43.27 -19.94
N VAL A 264 -9.55 -43.10 -19.30
CA VAL A 264 -9.13 -43.83 -18.10
C VAL A 264 -10.06 -43.53 -16.93
N ARG A 265 -10.45 -42.27 -16.71
CA ARG A 265 -11.41 -41.90 -15.66
C ARG A 265 -12.76 -42.58 -15.85
N GLU A 266 -13.24 -42.65 -17.10
CA GLU A 266 -14.56 -43.16 -17.44
C GLU A 266 -14.62 -44.70 -17.38
N HIS A 267 -13.53 -45.40 -17.71
CA HIS A 267 -13.49 -46.86 -17.74
C HIS A 267 -12.80 -47.52 -16.52
N ALA A 268 -11.78 -46.88 -15.95
CA ALA A 268 -11.00 -47.40 -14.82
C ALA A 268 -11.31 -46.70 -13.48
N GLY A 269 -12.08 -45.61 -13.51
CA GLY A 269 -12.52 -44.88 -12.33
C GLY A 269 -11.62 -43.71 -11.93
N GLY A 270 -12.21 -42.70 -11.30
CA GLY A 270 -11.55 -41.42 -11.01
C GLY A 270 -10.35 -41.49 -10.06
N ARG A 271 -10.28 -42.50 -9.19
CA ARG A 271 -9.16 -42.69 -8.25
C ARG A 271 -7.87 -43.08 -8.96
N ILE A 272 -7.97 -43.96 -9.96
CA ILE A 272 -6.83 -44.42 -10.77
C ILE A 272 -6.34 -43.29 -11.68
N ALA A 273 -7.25 -42.57 -12.31
CA ALA A 273 -6.90 -41.40 -13.13
C ALA A 273 -6.20 -40.30 -12.30
N PHE A 274 -6.60 -40.08 -11.05
CA PHE A 274 -5.96 -39.13 -10.15
C PHE A 274 -4.54 -39.57 -9.74
N ASP A 275 -4.35 -40.84 -9.39
CA ASP A 275 -3.01 -41.36 -9.03
C ASP A 275 -2.04 -41.28 -10.22
N LEU A 276 -2.56 -41.54 -11.44
CA LEU A 276 -1.81 -41.40 -12.68
C LEU A 276 -1.39 -39.95 -12.94
N ILE A 277 -2.32 -39.00 -12.84
CA ILE A 277 -2.03 -37.58 -13.08
C ILE A 277 -1.06 -37.02 -12.04
N SER A 278 -1.15 -37.47 -10.78
CA SER A 278 -0.25 -37.05 -9.70
C SER A 278 1.18 -37.53 -9.95
N LYS A 279 1.37 -38.75 -10.46
CA LYS A 279 2.70 -39.28 -10.82
C LYS A 279 3.29 -38.58 -12.04
N VAL A 280 2.47 -38.33 -13.07
CA VAL A 280 2.90 -37.59 -14.28
C VAL A 280 3.28 -36.15 -13.92
N TYR A 281 2.53 -35.50 -13.04
CA TYR A 281 2.86 -34.16 -12.54
C TYR A 281 4.17 -34.15 -11.71
N ALA A 282 4.41 -35.16 -10.88
CA ALA A 282 5.67 -35.28 -10.14
C ALA A 282 6.89 -35.41 -11.07
N ILE A 283 6.78 -36.22 -12.13
CA ILE A 283 7.84 -36.38 -13.15
C ILE A 283 8.07 -35.06 -13.92
N PHE A 284 7.00 -34.31 -14.19
CA PHE A 284 7.10 -33.01 -14.83
C PHE A 284 7.85 -31.99 -13.93
N CYS A 285 7.51 -31.94 -12.63
CA CYS A 285 8.21 -31.08 -11.67
C CYS A 285 9.71 -31.41 -11.54
N GLU A 286 10.11 -32.69 -11.64
CA GLU A 286 11.53 -33.06 -11.61
C GLU A 286 12.30 -32.58 -12.85
N ASN A 287 11.66 -32.52 -14.02
CA ASN A 287 12.30 -32.10 -15.27
C ASN A 287 12.38 -30.57 -15.43
N ASP A 288 11.36 -29.82 -14.99
CA ASP A 288 11.32 -28.34 -15.15
C ASP A 288 12.35 -27.59 -14.26
N VAL A 289 12.79 -28.19 -13.13
CA VAL A 289 13.83 -27.62 -12.25
C VAL A 289 15.18 -27.47 -12.96
N SER A 290 15.42 -28.22 -14.04
CA SER A 290 16.66 -28.12 -14.83
C SER A 290 16.66 -26.99 -15.88
N VAL A 291 15.50 -26.36 -16.15
CA VAL A 291 15.31 -25.42 -17.28
C VAL A 291 15.16 -23.95 -16.84
N PHE A 292 14.79 -23.66 -15.59
CA PHE A 292 14.65 -22.28 -15.08
C PHE A 292 15.59 -21.94 -13.91
N PRO A 293 16.86 -21.55 -14.14
CA PRO A 293 17.75 -21.05 -13.09
C PRO A 293 17.61 -19.55 -12.77
N SER A 294 16.71 -18.79 -13.41
CA SER A 294 16.78 -17.31 -13.43
C SER A 294 15.54 -16.55 -12.92
N PHE A 295 14.68 -17.18 -12.12
CA PHE A 295 13.56 -16.50 -11.43
C PHE A 295 13.48 -16.89 -9.95
N LEU A 296 14.60 -16.74 -9.25
CA LEU A 296 14.66 -16.63 -7.79
C LEU A 296 15.12 -15.22 -7.44
#